data_AF-A0A6V7M1L1-F1
#
_entry.id   AF-A0A6V7M1L1-F1
#
_cell.length_a   1.000
_cell.length_b   1.000
_cell.length_c   1.000
_cell.angle_alpha   90.00
_cell.angle_beta   90.00
_cell.angle_gamma   90.00
#
_symmetry.space_group_name_H-M   'P 1'
#
loop_
_entity.id
_entity.type
_entity.pdbx_description
1 polymer ?
#
loop_
_entity_poly.entity_id
_entity_poly.type
_entity_poly.pdbx_seq_one_letter_code
_entity_poly.pdbx_strand_id
1 'polypeptide(L)'
;FSQTQLHLDNLLEKIPEFVEKCQSFCDKSKSITTHKHLNNLTLKKNVEMLEILEMPQLMESCLQSGQFNEALELSQYARQLGMKHNDIPLVQSIVSSIENSWSGMVGQVIGSLRGDLPLPKCLQLVGLLRSMDAFSEAELRIKFLQARDCWLQGLLNAIPKDDPNYHLNKTLELSRIHLFNIITQYRAMFSDDDNLTSGRDKTINEFAIFYHWLEEKLSQFLATLEQDLVGVSSIDSILGQCTYFSLSLGRVGADFTSRMSDIFIRVIGNKFHKNICKATRRFEKDMESFTLINKTHRTETKIEPSVKS
;
A
#
# COMPACT_ATOMS: atom_id res chain seq x y z
N PHE A 1 93.97 -33.97 25.35
CA PHE A 1 92.93 -34.67 26.14
C PHE A 1 91.92 -33.71 26.77
N SER A 2 92.31 -32.80 27.68
CA SER A 2 91.37 -31.83 28.29
C SER A 2 90.63 -30.93 27.28
N GLN A 3 91.30 -30.39 26.27
CA GLN A 3 90.64 -29.61 25.21
C GLN A 3 89.62 -30.42 24.41
N THR A 4 89.95 -31.66 24.06
CA THR A 4 89.07 -32.54 23.28
C THR A 4 87.80 -32.89 24.05
N GLN A 5 87.91 -33.05 25.37
CA GLN A 5 86.79 -33.33 26.28
C GLN A 5 85.89 -32.10 26.46
N LEU A 6 86.47 -30.91 26.61
CA LEU A 6 85.72 -29.65 26.63
C LEU A 6 84.96 -29.38 25.32
N HIS A 7 85.53 -29.72 24.16
CA HIS A 7 84.83 -29.58 22.88
C HIS A 7 83.70 -30.61 22.72
N LEU A 8 83.85 -31.80 23.30
CA LEU A 8 82.82 -32.83 23.31
C LEU A 8 81.64 -32.43 24.21
N ASP A 9 81.92 -31.88 25.40
CA ASP A 9 80.88 -31.40 26.32
C ASP A 9 80.13 -30.18 25.74
N ASN A 10 80.85 -29.25 25.09
CA ASN A 10 80.22 -28.11 24.39
C ASN A 10 79.34 -28.56 23.21
N LEU A 11 79.73 -29.64 22.52
CA LEU A 11 78.94 -30.22 21.44
C LEU A 11 77.68 -30.91 21.99
N LEU A 12 77.80 -31.63 23.10
CA LEU A 12 76.68 -32.27 23.77
C LEU A 12 75.66 -31.26 24.30
N GLU A 13 76.10 -30.08 24.78
CA GLU A 13 75.19 -28.99 25.18
C GLU A 13 74.50 -28.31 23.99
N LYS A 14 75.17 -28.17 22.84
CA LYS A 14 74.64 -27.45 21.67
C LYS A 14 73.77 -28.30 20.74
N ILE A 15 73.88 -29.63 20.80
CA ILE A 15 73.06 -30.55 19.98
C ILE A 15 71.56 -30.40 20.29
N PRO A 16 71.09 -30.39 21.56
CA PRO A 16 69.68 -30.18 21.87
C PRO A 16 69.13 -28.85 21.35
N GLU A 17 69.89 -27.75 21.53
CA GLU A 17 69.51 -26.42 21.03
C GLU A 17 69.44 -26.39 19.50
N PHE A 18 70.34 -27.11 18.81
CA PHE A 18 70.30 -27.28 17.37
C PHE A 18 69.09 -28.10 16.92
N VAL A 19 68.76 -29.19 17.61
CA VAL A 19 67.57 -30.01 17.31
C VAL A 19 66.27 -29.20 17.49
N GLU A 20 66.17 -28.41 18.56
CA GLU A 20 65.03 -27.51 18.81
C GLU A 20 64.91 -26.45 17.71
N LYS A 21 66.03 -25.82 17.32
CA LYS A 21 66.08 -24.87 16.20
C LYS A 21 65.72 -25.52 14.86
N CYS A 22 66.15 -26.75 14.62
CA CYS A 22 65.76 -27.51 13.43
C CYS A 22 64.27 -27.86 13.42
N GLN A 23 63.69 -28.25 14.56
CA GLN A 23 62.25 -28.48 14.68
C GLN A 23 61.46 -27.18 14.45
N SER A 24 61.85 -26.07 15.08
CA SER A 24 61.25 -24.76 14.81
C SER A 24 61.38 -24.36 13.34
N PHE A 25 62.51 -24.66 12.69
CA PHE A 25 62.71 -24.37 11.27
C PHE A 25 61.78 -25.22 10.40
N CYS A 26 61.65 -26.52 10.70
CA CYS A 26 60.72 -27.42 10.02
C CYS A 26 59.27 -26.97 10.16
N ASP A 27 58.83 -26.56 11.35
CA ASP A 27 57.46 -26.08 11.58
C ASP A 27 57.20 -24.75 10.88
N LYS A 28 58.16 -23.81 10.92
CA LYS A 28 58.09 -22.56 10.16
C LYS A 28 58.07 -22.81 8.65
N SER A 29 58.89 -23.74 8.15
CA SER A 29 58.95 -24.09 6.73
C SER A 29 57.64 -24.71 6.24
N LYS A 30 57.02 -25.59 7.04
CA LYS A 30 55.68 -26.12 6.77
C LYS A 30 54.64 -25.01 6.72
N SER A 31 54.63 -24.12 7.72
CA SER A 31 53.72 -22.96 7.74
C SER A 31 53.89 -22.07 6.51
N ILE A 32 55.13 -21.73 6.13
CA ILE A 32 55.44 -20.94 4.93
C ILE A 32 54.93 -21.64 3.67
N THR A 33 55.09 -22.96 3.58
CA THR A 33 54.61 -23.74 2.44
C THR A 33 53.09 -23.70 2.34
N THR A 34 52.38 -23.84 3.47
CA THR A 34 50.92 -23.70 3.54
C THR A 34 50.48 -22.30 3.13
N HIS A 35 51.11 -21.25 3.65
CA HIS A 35 50.79 -19.86 3.27
C HIS A 35 51.04 -19.59 1.78
N LYS A 36 52.15 -20.09 1.23
CA LYS A 36 52.45 -19.97 -0.21
C LYS A 36 51.42 -20.72 -1.06
N HIS A 37 51.00 -21.90 -0.61
CA HIS A 37 49.96 -22.67 -1.28
C HIS A 37 48.61 -21.92 -1.29
N LEU A 38 48.18 -21.43 -0.12
CA LEU A 38 46.96 -20.62 0.01
C LEU A 38 47.03 -19.36 -0.86
N ASN A 39 48.14 -18.64 -0.84
CA ASN A 39 48.30 -17.41 -1.63
C ASN A 39 48.26 -17.68 -3.14
N ASN A 40 48.89 -18.78 -3.60
CA ASN A 40 48.78 -19.21 -5.00
C ASN A 40 47.34 -19.62 -5.38
N LEU A 41 46.60 -20.25 -4.47
CA LEU A 41 45.21 -20.60 -4.70
C LEU A 41 44.33 -19.35 -4.80
N THR A 42 44.51 -18.40 -3.89
CA THR A 42 43.82 -17.10 -3.91
C THR A 42 44.11 -16.33 -5.20
N LEU A 43 45.38 -16.28 -5.65
CA LEU A 43 45.74 -15.64 -6.92
C LEU A 43 45.07 -16.31 -8.12
N LYS A 44 45.01 -17.64 -8.16
CA LYS A 44 44.36 -18.38 -9.25
C LYS A 44 42.84 -18.17 -9.28
N LYS A 45 42.21 -18.01 -8.12
CA LYS A 45 40.75 -17.87 -7.96
C LYS A 45 40.30 -16.42 -7.74
N ASN A 46 41.20 -15.46 -7.90
CA ASN A 46 40.94 -14.05 -7.60
C ASN A 46 39.80 -13.47 -8.45
N VAL A 47 39.73 -13.82 -9.73
CA VAL A 47 38.67 -13.34 -10.63
C VAL A 47 37.29 -13.84 -10.20
N GLU A 48 37.15 -15.16 -9.95
CA GLU A 48 35.90 -15.76 -9.47
C GLU A 48 35.47 -15.18 -8.11
N MET A 49 36.43 -14.88 -7.22
CA MET A 49 36.14 -14.20 -5.96
C MET A 49 35.66 -12.76 -6.16
N LEU A 50 36.26 -12.04 -7.11
CA LEU A 50 35.90 -10.67 -7.42
C LEU A 50 34.50 -10.57 -8.03
N GLU A 51 34.13 -11.50 -8.93
CA GLU A 51 32.77 -11.60 -9.47
C GLU A 51 31.70 -11.70 -8.36
N ILE A 52 31.96 -12.53 -7.33
CA ILE A 52 31.05 -12.67 -6.18
C ILE A 52 30.96 -11.36 -5.39
N LEU A 53 32.10 -10.66 -5.21
CA LEU A 53 32.15 -9.39 -4.48
C LEU A 53 31.48 -8.23 -5.23
N GLU A 54 31.43 -8.30 -6.56
CA GLU A 54 30.80 -7.29 -7.42
C GLU A 54 29.28 -7.48 -7.57
N MET A 55 28.73 -8.64 -7.21
CA MET A 55 27.30 -8.93 -7.31
C MET A 55 26.38 -7.84 -6.71
N PRO A 56 26.66 -7.23 -5.54
CA PRO A 56 25.82 -6.14 -5.03
C PRO A 56 25.79 -4.90 -5.94
N GLN A 57 26.93 -4.56 -6.55
CA GLN A 57 27.02 -3.42 -7.48
C GLN A 57 26.32 -3.72 -8.81
N LEU A 58 26.44 -4.96 -9.28
CA LEU A 58 25.71 -5.44 -10.46
C LEU A 58 24.19 -5.40 -10.20
N MET A 59 23.74 -5.84 -9.02
CA MET A 59 22.34 -5.75 -8.62
C MET A 59 21.82 -4.33 -8.69
N GLU A 60 22.54 -3.38 -8.09
CA GLU A 60 22.15 -1.97 -8.11
C GLU A 60 22.10 -1.41 -9.54
N SER A 61 23.05 -1.78 -10.39
CA SER A 61 23.09 -1.38 -11.79
C SER A 61 21.92 -1.94 -12.60
N CYS A 62 21.58 -3.23 -12.43
CA CYS A 62 20.43 -3.87 -13.08
C CYS A 62 19.10 -3.22 -12.64
N LEU A 63 18.98 -2.90 -11.35
CA LEU A 63 17.82 -2.22 -10.80
C LEU A 63 17.66 -0.79 -11.36
N GLN A 64 18.76 -0.05 -11.52
CA GLN A 64 18.74 1.29 -12.12
C GLN A 64 18.45 1.27 -13.62
N SER A 65 18.94 0.26 -14.35
CA SER A 65 18.73 0.11 -15.79
C SER A 65 17.35 -0.47 -16.16
N GLY A 66 16.59 -0.97 -15.17
CA GLY A 66 15.29 -1.62 -15.39
C GLY A 66 15.38 -3.05 -15.93
N GLN A 67 16.55 -3.70 -15.78
CA GLN A 67 16.83 -5.07 -16.17
C GLN A 67 16.42 -6.04 -15.04
N PHE A 68 15.11 -6.25 -14.92
CA PHE A 68 14.55 -6.97 -13.77
C PHE A 68 14.69 -8.49 -13.86
N ASN A 69 14.81 -9.05 -15.06
CA ASN A 69 15.06 -10.48 -15.23
C ASN A 69 16.47 -10.85 -14.76
N GLU A 70 17.46 -10.06 -15.16
CA GLU A 70 18.86 -10.21 -14.73
C GLU A 70 19.01 -9.99 -13.23
N ALA A 71 18.32 -8.98 -12.68
CA ALA A 71 18.27 -8.75 -11.24
C ALA A 71 17.58 -9.92 -10.49
N LEU A 72 16.54 -10.53 -11.06
CA LEU A 72 15.92 -11.73 -10.47
C LEU A 72 16.90 -12.90 -10.44
N GLU A 73 17.54 -13.21 -11.56
CA GLU A 73 18.54 -14.29 -11.67
C GLU A 73 19.67 -14.10 -10.65
N LEU A 74 20.18 -12.87 -10.53
CA LEU A 74 21.22 -12.51 -9.59
C LEU A 74 20.77 -12.67 -8.13
N SER A 75 19.51 -12.33 -7.82
CA SER A 75 18.93 -12.56 -6.49
C SER A 75 18.81 -14.05 -6.15
N GLN A 76 18.38 -14.87 -7.12
CA GLN A 76 18.24 -16.32 -6.96
C GLN A 76 19.61 -16.97 -6.78
N TYR A 77 20.61 -16.54 -7.57
CA TYR A 77 21.98 -17.00 -7.44
C TYR A 77 22.57 -16.65 -6.07
N ALA A 78 22.39 -15.41 -5.60
CA ALA A 78 22.82 -14.98 -4.27
C ALA A 78 22.21 -15.86 -3.17
N ARG A 79 20.90 -16.14 -3.22
CA ARG A 79 20.23 -17.02 -2.25
C ARG A 79 20.81 -18.44 -2.27
N GLN A 80 21.03 -19.02 -3.45
CA GLN A 80 21.66 -20.35 -3.57
C GLN A 80 23.09 -20.36 -3.01
N LEU A 81 23.86 -19.29 -3.25
CA LEU A 81 25.21 -19.14 -2.70
C LEU A 81 25.21 -19.08 -1.17
N GLY A 82 24.28 -18.30 -0.59
CA GLY A 82 24.08 -18.21 0.85
C GLY A 82 23.70 -19.54 1.49
N MET A 83 22.83 -20.33 0.85
CA MET A 83 22.46 -21.66 1.35
C MET A 83 23.64 -22.64 1.34
N LYS A 84 24.51 -22.59 0.33
CA LYS A 84 25.67 -23.48 0.20
C LYS A 84 26.84 -23.09 1.11
N HIS A 85 27.03 -21.80 1.36
CA HIS A 85 28.19 -21.27 2.06
C HIS A 85 27.81 -20.41 3.27
N ASN A 86 26.85 -20.91 4.06
CA ASN A 86 26.32 -20.18 5.21
C ASN A 86 27.38 -19.93 6.31
N ASP A 87 28.45 -20.71 6.36
CA ASP A 87 29.51 -20.57 7.36
C ASP A 87 30.45 -19.37 7.09
N ILE A 88 30.31 -18.70 5.94
CA ILE A 88 31.18 -17.59 5.53
C ILE A 88 30.46 -16.25 5.75
N PRO A 89 30.88 -15.42 6.72
CA PRO A 89 30.22 -14.14 7.03
C PRO A 89 30.18 -13.16 5.86
N LEU A 90 31.21 -13.18 5.00
CA LEU A 90 31.28 -12.33 3.81
C LEU A 90 30.17 -12.69 2.81
N VAL A 91 29.91 -13.97 2.58
CA VAL A 91 28.84 -14.43 1.68
C VAL A 91 27.49 -14.00 2.23
N GLN A 92 27.25 -14.18 3.53
CA GLN A 92 26.02 -13.70 4.18
C GLN A 92 25.82 -12.19 3.99
N SER A 93 26.88 -11.39 4.18
CA SER A 93 26.83 -9.94 3.97
C SER A 93 26.45 -9.57 2.53
N ILE A 94 26.97 -10.29 1.53
CA ILE A 94 26.66 -10.05 0.11
C ILE A 94 25.20 -10.39 -0.17
N VAL A 95 24.72 -11.55 0.31
CA VAL A 95 23.32 -11.97 0.15
C VAL A 95 22.38 -10.94 0.78
N SER A 96 22.64 -10.53 2.02
CA SER A 96 21.83 -9.50 2.69
C SER A 96 21.84 -8.17 1.95
N SER A 97 22.99 -7.74 1.40
CA SER A 97 23.06 -6.52 0.60
C SER A 97 22.17 -6.60 -0.64
N ILE A 98 22.19 -7.73 -1.35
CA ILE A 98 21.39 -7.95 -2.55
C ILE A 98 19.89 -8.00 -2.22
N GLU A 99 19.51 -8.72 -1.16
CA GLU A 99 18.12 -8.80 -0.71
C GLU A 99 17.57 -7.45 -0.21
N ASN A 100 18.42 -6.62 0.40
CA ASN A 100 18.06 -5.26 0.80
C ASN A 100 17.79 -4.37 -0.43
N SER A 101 18.67 -4.40 -1.43
CA SER A 101 18.47 -3.65 -2.69
C SER A 101 17.19 -4.11 -3.42
N TRP A 102 16.95 -5.41 -3.47
CA TRP A 102 15.74 -5.99 -4.05
C TRP A 102 14.47 -5.54 -3.32
N SER A 103 14.45 -5.69 -1.99
CA SER A 103 13.31 -5.28 -1.15
C SER A 103 13.05 -3.78 -1.24
N GLY A 104 14.11 -2.97 -1.33
CA GLY A 104 14.02 -1.53 -1.58
C GLY A 104 13.30 -1.22 -2.90
N MET A 105 13.66 -1.91 -3.99
CA MET A 105 12.99 -1.74 -5.28
C MET A 105 11.51 -2.13 -5.23
N VAL A 106 11.19 -3.30 -4.67
CA VAL A 106 9.79 -3.74 -4.49
C VAL A 106 8.99 -2.69 -3.72
N GLY A 107 9.57 -2.12 -2.65
CA GLY A 107 8.98 -1.02 -1.89
C GLY A 107 8.72 0.23 -2.72
N GLN A 108 9.66 0.63 -3.59
CA GLN A 108 9.50 1.80 -4.48
C GLN A 108 8.40 1.57 -5.53
N VAL A 109 8.29 0.37 -6.09
CA VAL A 109 7.26 0.01 -7.06
C VAL A 109 5.87 0.03 -6.40
N ILE A 110 5.72 -0.55 -5.21
CA ILE A 110 4.48 -0.47 -4.43
C ILE A 110 4.15 0.98 -4.05
N GLY A 111 5.15 1.77 -3.67
CA GLY A 111 4.98 3.19 -3.38
C GLY A 111 4.44 3.95 -4.59
N SER A 112 4.94 3.64 -5.79
CA SER A 112 4.48 4.24 -7.05
C SER A 112 3.02 3.91 -7.35
N LEU A 113 2.52 2.73 -6.95
CA LEU A 113 1.11 2.35 -7.10
C LEU A 113 0.14 3.19 -6.26
N ARG A 114 0.63 3.96 -5.28
CA ARG A 114 -0.18 4.86 -4.42
C ARG A 114 -0.41 6.25 -5.02
N GLY A 115 -0.13 6.45 -6.31
CA GLY A 115 -0.38 7.71 -7.02
C GLY A 115 -1.57 7.65 -7.96
N ASP A 116 -1.97 8.80 -8.50
CA ASP A 116 -2.88 8.85 -9.65
C ASP A 116 -2.14 8.32 -10.88
N LEU A 117 -2.62 7.21 -11.44
CA LEU A 117 -1.90 6.51 -12.49
C LEU A 117 -2.85 6.07 -13.61
N PRO A 118 -2.43 6.24 -14.88
CA PRO A 118 -3.16 5.69 -16.01
C PRO A 118 -2.96 4.16 -16.10
N LEU A 119 -3.94 3.46 -16.68
CA LEU A 119 -3.93 2.01 -16.83
C LEU A 119 -2.61 1.42 -17.38
N PRO A 120 -1.98 1.97 -18.44
CA PRO A 120 -0.73 1.44 -18.96
C PRO A 120 0.40 1.43 -17.93
N LYS A 121 0.45 2.45 -17.05
CA LYS A 121 1.47 2.52 -16.00
C LYS A 121 1.20 1.50 -14.90
N CYS A 122 -0.07 1.25 -14.56
CA CYS A 122 -0.44 0.18 -13.63
C CYS A 122 0.02 -1.19 -14.14
N LEU A 123 -0.29 -1.49 -15.41
CA LEU A 123 0.12 -2.73 -16.08
C LEU A 123 1.64 -2.90 -16.07
N GLN A 124 2.40 -1.83 -16.34
CA GLN A 124 3.85 -1.86 -16.28
C GLN A 124 4.37 -2.18 -14.86
N LEU A 125 3.85 -1.49 -13.84
CA LEU A 125 4.31 -1.66 -12.45
C LEU A 125 3.92 -3.03 -11.87
N VAL A 126 2.73 -3.54 -12.18
CA VAL A 126 2.29 -4.86 -11.73
C VAL A 126 2.97 -5.97 -12.53
N GLY A 127 3.18 -5.78 -13.83
CA GLY A 127 4.01 -6.68 -14.65
C GLY A 127 5.43 -6.78 -14.09
N LEU A 128 6.00 -5.66 -13.67
CA LEU A 128 7.28 -5.63 -12.96
C LEU A 128 7.24 -6.44 -11.65
N LEU A 129 6.25 -6.21 -10.78
CA LEU A 129 6.13 -6.98 -9.54
C LEU A 129 5.98 -8.50 -9.78
N ARG A 130 5.31 -8.91 -10.87
CA ARG A 130 5.24 -10.32 -11.29
C ARG A 130 6.60 -10.84 -11.75
N SER A 131 7.32 -10.08 -12.58
CA SER A 131 8.67 -10.45 -13.02
C SER A 131 9.64 -10.55 -11.86
N MET A 132 9.41 -9.83 -10.77
CA MET A 132 10.21 -9.91 -9.55
C MET A 132 9.86 -11.11 -8.66
N ASP A 133 8.83 -11.91 -8.98
CA ASP A 133 8.41 -13.06 -8.17
C ASP A 133 8.32 -12.74 -6.65
N ALA A 134 7.97 -11.50 -6.33
CA ALA A 134 8.02 -10.97 -4.96
C ALA A 134 6.76 -11.34 -4.17
N PHE A 135 5.69 -11.69 -4.87
CA PHE A 135 4.35 -11.97 -4.35
C PHE A 135 3.69 -13.07 -5.17
N SER A 136 2.91 -13.92 -4.51
CA SER A 136 1.92 -14.75 -5.19
C SER A 136 0.84 -13.90 -5.87
N GLU A 137 0.09 -14.46 -6.81
CA GLU A 137 -0.97 -13.70 -7.52
C GLU A 137 -2.03 -13.16 -6.56
N ALA A 138 -2.40 -13.92 -5.52
CA ALA A 138 -3.31 -13.49 -4.46
C ALA A 138 -2.74 -12.33 -3.63
N GLU A 139 -1.45 -12.39 -3.24
CA GLU A 139 -0.79 -11.31 -2.53
C GLU A 139 -0.66 -10.06 -3.40
N LEU A 140 -0.37 -10.21 -4.68
CA LEU A 140 -0.24 -9.11 -5.63
C LEU A 140 -1.57 -8.37 -5.80
N ARG A 141 -2.70 -9.10 -5.91
CA ARG A 141 -4.06 -8.53 -5.89
C ARG A 141 -4.30 -7.69 -4.63
N ILE A 142 -3.98 -8.24 -3.46
CA ILE A 142 -4.13 -7.55 -2.18
C ILE A 142 -3.25 -6.29 -2.13
N LYS A 143 -1.97 -6.39 -2.50
CA LYS A 143 -1.03 -5.26 -2.49
C LYS A 143 -1.47 -4.16 -3.45
N PHE A 144 -1.96 -4.51 -4.62
CA PHE A 144 -2.51 -3.55 -5.57
C PHE A 144 -3.72 -2.83 -4.98
N LEU A 145 -4.72 -3.57 -4.46
CA LEU A 145 -5.92 -2.98 -3.87
C LEU A 145 -5.57 -2.12 -2.65
N GLN A 146 -4.67 -2.56 -1.77
CA GLN A 146 -4.19 -1.76 -0.63
C GLN A 146 -3.53 -0.44 -1.07
N ALA A 147 -2.68 -0.48 -2.10
CA ALA A 147 -2.02 0.73 -2.61
C ALA A 147 -3.04 1.71 -3.20
N ARG A 148 -3.98 1.22 -3.99
CA ARG A 148 -5.06 2.02 -4.59
C ARG A 148 -6.04 2.56 -3.56
N ASP A 149 -6.38 1.75 -2.57
CA ASP A 149 -7.25 2.12 -1.47
C ASP A 149 -6.61 3.23 -0.63
N CYS A 150 -5.34 3.07 -0.25
CA CYS A 150 -4.60 4.09 0.50
C CYS A 150 -4.63 5.45 -0.21
N TRP A 151 -4.45 5.45 -1.54
CA TRP A 151 -4.52 6.66 -2.35
C TRP A 151 -5.94 7.25 -2.37
N LEU A 152 -6.96 6.42 -2.67
CA LEU A 152 -8.36 6.85 -2.69
C LEU A 152 -8.81 7.42 -1.35
N GLN A 153 -8.49 6.74 -0.25
CA GLN A 153 -8.80 7.20 1.10
C GLN A 153 -8.09 8.52 1.41
N GLY A 154 -6.84 8.70 0.96
CA GLY A 154 -6.14 9.97 1.05
C GLY A 154 -6.90 11.12 0.37
N LEU A 155 -7.44 10.88 -0.83
CA LEU A 155 -8.26 11.86 -1.56
C LEU A 155 -9.58 12.16 -0.84
N LEU A 156 -10.29 11.13 -0.37
CA LEU A 156 -11.58 11.29 0.28
C LEU A 156 -11.46 11.98 1.66
N ASN A 157 -10.43 11.64 2.43
CA ASN A 157 -10.18 12.26 3.73
C ASN A 157 -9.71 13.72 3.64
N ALA A 158 -9.17 14.13 2.48
CA ALA A 158 -8.76 15.51 2.23
C ALA A 158 -9.94 16.45 1.94
N ILE A 159 -11.16 15.93 1.75
CA ILE A 159 -12.35 16.75 1.46
C ILE A 159 -12.81 17.46 2.76
N PRO A 160 -12.91 18.79 2.76
CA PRO A 160 -13.49 19.55 3.88
C PRO A 160 -14.91 19.09 4.23
N LYS A 161 -15.19 18.96 5.53
CA LYS A 161 -16.49 18.51 6.08
C LYS A 161 -17.37 19.66 6.58
N ASP A 162 -16.98 20.91 6.32
CA ASP A 162 -17.64 22.10 6.85
C ASP A 162 -19.03 22.36 6.22
N ASP A 163 -19.15 22.12 4.91
CA ASP A 163 -20.43 22.20 4.19
C ASP A 163 -20.83 20.80 3.68
N PRO A 164 -21.95 20.24 4.19
CA PRO A 164 -22.47 18.95 3.74
C PRO A 164 -22.78 18.89 2.24
N ASN A 165 -23.17 20.02 1.61
CA ASN A 165 -23.43 20.04 0.17
C ASN A 165 -22.13 19.88 -0.61
N TYR A 166 -21.10 20.67 -0.26
CA TYR A 166 -19.79 20.58 -0.88
C TYR A 166 -19.14 19.21 -0.64
N HIS A 167 -19.11 18.74 0.62
CA HIS A 167 -18.51 17.47 1.00
C HIS A 167 -19.14 16.32 0.20
N LEU A 168 -20.48 16.19 0.24
CA LEU A 168 -21.16 15.09 -0.45
C LEU A 168 -21.00 15.14 -1.97
N ASN A 169 -21.10 16.32 -2.60
CA ASN A 169 -20.89 16.44 -4.05
C ASN A 169 -19.46 16.04 -4.43
N LYS A 170 -18.46 16.47 -3.67
CA LYS A 170 -17.06 16.18 -3.96
C LYS A 170 -16.75 14.70 -3.71
N THR A 171 -17.25 14.11 -2.63
CA THR A 171 -17.14 12.68 -2.34
C THR A 171 -17.76 11.87 -3.46
N LEU A 172 -18.98 12.21 -3.90
CA LEU A 172 -19.67 11.52 -5.00
C LEU A 172 -18.85 11.59 -6.30
N GLU A 173 -18.35 12.77 -6.67
CA GLU A 173 -17.54 12.97 -7.86
C GLU A 173 -16.28 12.09 -7.84
N LEU A 174 -15.50 12.17 -6.76
CA LEU A 174 -14.24 11.44 -6.61
C LEU A 174 -14.46 9.93 -6.50
N SER A 175 -15.42 9.49 -5.69
CA SER A 175 -15.76 8.07 -5.57
C SER A 175 -16.18 7.48 -6.92
N ARG A 176 -17.03 8.18 -7.69
CA ARG A 176 -17.47 7.72 -9.00
C ARG A 176 -16.31 7.51 -9.97
N ILE A 177 -15.46 8.52 -10.12
CA ILE A 177 -14.35 8.49 -11.08
C ILE A 177 -13.32 7.45 -10.66
N HIS A 178 -12.88 7.51 -9.40
CA HIS A 178 -11.72 6.72 -8.96
C HIS A 178 -12.07 5.27 -8.67
N LEU A 179 -13.27 4.94 -8.15
CA LEU A 179 -13.68 3.54 -8.03
C LEU A 179 -13.80 2.89 -9.40
N PHE A 180 -14.42 3.55 -10.38
CA PHE A 180 -14.52 3.00 -11.73
C PHE A 180 -13.12 2.76 -12.35
N ASN A 181 -12.20 3.70 -12.17
CA ASN A 181 -10.81 3.54 -12.63
C ASN A 181 -10.11 2.36 -11.95
N ILE A 182 -10.19 2.24 -10.62
CA ILE A 182 -9.55 1.15 -9.88
C ILE A 182 -10.15 -0.20 -10.31
N ILE A 183 -11.47 -0.28 -10.47
CA ILE A 183 -12.14 -1.51 -10.94
C ILE A 183 -11.67 -1.89 -12.34
N THR A 184 -11.63 -0.91 -13.26
CA THR A 184 -11.16 -1.13 -14.63
C THR A 184 -9.70 -1.58 -14.65
N GLN A 185 -8.85 -0.94 -13.84
CA GLN A 185 -7.45 -1.32 -13.69
C GLN A 185 -7.28 -2.72 -13.10
N TYR A 186 -8.04 -3.05 -12.07
CA TYR A 186 -8.01 -4.37 -11.46
C TYR A 186 -8.37 -5.44 -12.48
N ARG A 187 -9.52 -5.30 -13.17
CA ARG A 187 -9.98 -6.28 -14.16
C ARG A 187 -9.04 -6.44 -15.35
N ALA A 188 -8.39 -5.37 -15.78
CA ALA A 188 -7.44 -5.42 -16.88
C ALA A 188 -6.12 -6.13 -16.51
N MET A 189 -5.76 -6.13 -15.22
CA MET A 189 -4.52 -6.75 -14.74
C MET A 189 -4.71 -8.16 -14.22
N PHE A 190 -5.85 -8.42 -13.61
CA PHE A 190 -6.25 -9.68 -13.01
C PHE A 190 -7.46 -10.18 -13.78
N SER A 191 -7.22 -10.65 -15.00
CA SER A 191 -8.26 -11.27 -15.83
C SER A 191 -8.74 -12.54 -15.14
N ASP A 192 -10.02 -12.54 -14.81
CA ASP A 192 -10.68 -13.56 -14.01
C ASP A 192 -11.27 -14.69 -14.89
N ASP A 193 -11.13 -14.61 -16.21
CA ASP A 193 -11.67 -15.58 -17.18
C ASP A 193 -10.76 -16.80 -17.46
N ASP A 194 -9.45 -16.72 -17.18
CA ASP A 194 -8.51 -17.80 -17.54
C ASP A 194 -8.43 -18.95 -16.49
N ASN A 195 -8.98 -18.74 -15.29
CA ASN A 195 -8.82 -19.68 -14.16
C ASN A 195 -9.86 -20.81 -14.10
N LEU A 196 -10.78 -20.93 -15.06
CA LEU A 196 -11.66 -22.11 -15.14
C LEU A 196 -10.93 -23.39 -15.56
N THR A 197 -9.67 -23.31 -16.00
CA THR A 197 -8.93 -24.45 -16.59
C THR A 197 -7.78 -25.00 -15.76
N SER A 198 -7.37 -24.34 -14.67
CA SER A 198 -6.27 -24.83 -13.83
C SER A 198 -6.77 -25.28 -12.47
N GLY A 199 -7.00 -26.59 -12.33
CA GLY A 199 -7.16 -27.20 -11.02
C GLY A 199 -5.88 -26.99 -10.17
N ARG A 200 -6.10 -26.66 -8.89
CA ARG A 200 -5.18 -26.65 -7.71
C ARG A 200 -4.98 -25.26 -7.08
N ASP A 201 -5.96 -24.75 -6.33
CA ASP A 201 -5.95 -24.67 -4.86
C ASP A 201 -7.24 -23.99 -4.37
N LYS A 202 -7.96 -24.61 -3.43
CA LYS A 202 -9.32 -24.22 -3.00
C LYS A 202 -9.36 -23.28 -1.80
N THR A 203 -8.26 -22.64 -1.43
CA THR A 203 -8.14 -21.98 -0.11
C THR A 203 -8.41 -20.48 -0.12
N ILE A 204 -8.21 -19.78 -1.23
CA ILE A 204 -8.49 -18.35 -1.33
C ILE A 204 -9.39 -18.13 -2.55
N ASN A 205 -10.62 -17.68 -2.31
CA ASN A 205 -11.45 -17.19 -3.39
C ASN A 205 -10.87 -15.84 -3.84
N GLU A 206 -9.96 -15.87 -4.79
CA GLU A 206 -9.25 -14.68 -5.30
C GLU A 206 -10.23 -13.62 -5.82
N PHE A 207 -11.40 -14.04 -6.33
CA PHE A 207 -12.50 -13.18 -6.74
C PHE A 207 -13.13 -12.45 -5.54
N ALA A 208 -13.26 -13.13 -4.39
CA ALA A 208 -13.87 -12.55 -3.20
C ALA A 208 -13.07 -11.36 -2.65
N ILE A 209 -11.75 -11.31 -2.86
CA ILE A 209 -10.89 -10.21 -2.40
C ILE A 209 -11.36 -8.88 -3.01
N PHE A 210 -11.55 -8.87 -4.34
CA PHE A 210 -11.97 -7.68 -5.07
C PHE A 210 -13.40 -7.26 -4.71
N TYR A 211 -14.35 -8.20 -4.72
CA TYR A 211 -15.74 -7.87 -4.42
C TYR A 211 -15.94 -7.44 -2.96
N HIS A 212 -15.20 -8.03 -2.02
CA HIS A 212 -15.23 -7.60 -0.62
C HIS A 212 -14.69 -6.17 -0.45
N TRP A 213 -13.55 -5.86 -1.09
CA TRP A 213 -13.02 -4.49 -1.09
C TRP A 213 -14.02 -3.50 -1.70
N LEU A 214 -14.63 -3.85 -2.84
CA LEU A 214 -15.60 -3.00 -3.52
C LEU A 214 -16.84 -2.74 -2.65
N GLU A 215 -17.37 -3.78 -2.02
CA GLU A 215 -18.51 -3.69 -1.09
C GLU A 215 -18.19 -2.82 0.13
N GLU A 216 -16.96 -2.91 0.67
CA GLU A 216 -16.50 -2.02 1.74
C GLU A 216 -16.50 -0.56 1.30
N LYS A 217 -15.99 -0.25 0.09
CA LYS A 217 -15.98 1.12 -0.43
C LYS A 217 -17.38 1.66 -0.69
N LEU A 218 -18.29 0.84 -1.21
CA LEU A 218 -19.69 1.21 -1.39
C LEU A 218 -20.38 1.49 -0.05
N SER A 219 -20.10 0.66 0.95
CA SER A 219 -20.64 0.85 2.30
C SER A 219 -20.10 2.14 2.96
N GLN A 220 -18.82 2.48 2.76
CA GLN A 220 -18.26 3.76 3.20
C GLN A 220 -18.93 4.95 2.51
N PHE A 221 -19.14 4.88 1.18
CA PHE A 221 -19.86 5.92 0.45
C PHE A 221 -21.31 6.09 0.95
N LEU A 222 -22.04 5.00 1.14
CA LEU A 222 -23.43 5.03 1.60
C LEU A 222 -23.56 5.56 3.03
N ALA A 223 -22.60 5.26 3.91
CA ALA A 223 -22.56 5.83 5.25
C ALA A 223 -22.36 7.36 5.20
N THR A 224 -21.45 7.85 4.35
CA THR A 224 -21.26 9.30 4.13
C THR A 224 -22.52 9.94 3.53
N LEU A 225 -23.15 9.28 2.55
CA LEU A 225 -24.41 9.74 1.97
C LEU A 225 -25.50 9.89 3.04
N GLU A 226 -25.68 8.90 3.92
CA GLU A 226 -26.69 8.98 4.98
C GLU A 226 -26.44 10.13 5.96
N GLN A 227 -25.16 10.39 6.31
CA GLN A 227 -24.78 11.46 7.23
C GLN A 227 -25.00 12.84 6.64
N ASP A 228 -24.53 13.08 5.42
CA ASP A 228 -24.51 14.43 4.83
C ASP A 228 -25.83 14.83 4.20
N LEU A 229 -26.63 13.87 3.70
CA LEU A 229 -27.87 14.15 2.98
C LEU A 229 -28.88 14.96 3.81
N VAL A 230 -28.80 14.89 5.14
CA VAL A 230 -29.63 15.68 6.06
C VAL A 230 -29.35 17.19 5.93
N GLY A 231 -28.11 17.58 5.66
CA GLY A 231 -27.66 18.96 5.53
C GLY A 231 -27.80 19.55 4.12
N VAL A 232 -28.20 18.74 3.14
CA VAL A 232 -28.25 19.15 1.74
C VAL A 232 -29.48 20.01 1.43
N SER A 233 -29.25 21.03 0.61
CA SER A 233 -30.26 21.96 0.10
C SER A 233 -31.15 21.29 -0.96
N SER A 234 -30.56 20.77 -2.04
CA SER A 234 -31.24 20.11 -3.16
C SER A 234 -31.01 18.59 -3.16
N ILE A 235 -31.96 17.85 -2.55
CA ILE A 235 -31.93 16.38 -2.50
C ILE A 235 -32.08 15.78 -3.91
N ASP A 236 -32.88 16.41 -4.77
CA ASP A 236 -33.15 15.95 -6.14
C ASP A 236 -31.88 15.88 -7.00
N SER A 237 -31.03 16.92 -6.92
CA SER A 237 -29.76 16.94 -7.65
C SER A 237 -28.82 15.82 -7.21
N ILE A 238 -28.70 15.59 -5.90
CA ILE A 238 -27.88 14.50 -5.35
C ILE A 238 -28.45 13.13 -5.73
N LEU A 239 -29.77 12.97 -5.71
CA LEU A 239 -30.43 11.73 -6.12
C LEU A 239 -30.12 11.39 -7.59
N GLY A 240 -30.20 12.37 -8.49
CA GLY A 240 -29.84 12.18 -9.90
C GLY A 240 -28.38 11.77 -10.07
N GLN A 241 -27.46 12.44 -9.38
CA GLN A 241 -26.03 12.10 -9.41
C GLN A 241 -25.73 10.71 -8.82
N CYS A 242 -26.35 10.34 -7.70
CA CYS A 242 -26.22 9.02 -7.09
C CYS A 242 -26.77 7.93 -7.99
N THR A 243 -27.90 8.17 -8.66
CA THR A 243 -28.51 7.21 -9.59
C THR A 243 -27.58 6.97 -10.77
N TYR A 244 -27.01 8.02 -11.35
CA TYR A 244 -26.01 7.90 -12.41
C TYR A 244 -24.78 7.12 -11.95
N PHE A 245 -24.28 7.41 -10.74
CA PHE A 245 -23.16 6.67 -10.15
C PHE A 245 -23.50 5.19 -9.97
N SER A 246 -24.66 4.87 -9.40
CA SER A 246 -25.12 3.48 -9.21
C SER A 246 -25.24 2.72 -10.53
N LEU A 247 -25.85 3.33 -11.56
CA LEU A 247 -25.94 2.75 -12.89
C LEU A 247 -24.56 2.51 -13.53
N SER A 248 -23.60 3.41 -13.30
CA SER A 248 -22.25 3.26 -13.83
C SER A 248 -21.51 2.05 -13.23
N LEU A 249 -21.70 1.79 -11.93
CA LEU A 249 -21.14 0.62 -11.25
C LEU A 249 -21.96 -0.67 -11.45
N GLY A 250 -23.26 -0.54 -11.73
CA GLY A 250 -24.14 -1.66 -12.07
C GLY A 250 -23.67 -2.43 -13.30
N ARG A 251 -23.08 -1.75 -14.29
CA ARG A 251 -22.42 -2.39 -15.46
C ARG A 251 -21.28 -3.34 -15.08
N VAL A 252 -20.75 -3.15 -13.88
CA VAL A 252 -19.58 -3.84 -13.35
C VAL A 252 -19.99 -4.82 -12.25
N GLY A 253 -21.30 -5.02 -12.04
CA GLY A 253 -21.86 -5.95 -11.06
C GLY A 253 -21.96 -5.40 -9.64
N ALA A 254 -21.85 -4.08 -9.47
CA ALA A 254 -21.84 -3.40 -8.16
C ALA A 254 -22.96 -2.36 -8.06
N ASP A 255 -24.20 -2.82 -8.30
CA ASP A 255 -25.40 -1.98 -8.18
C ASP A 255 -25.79 -1.80 -6.71
N PHE A 256 -25.95 -0.54 -6.28
CA PHE A 256 -26.36 -0.18 -4.92
C PHE A 256 -27.66 0.64 -4.90
N THR A 257 -28.44 0.64 -5.99
CA THR A 257 -29.65 1.45 -6.18
C THR A 257 -30.69 1.22 -5.08
N SER A 258 -30.88 -0.04 -4.65
CA SER A 258 -31.81 -0.37 -3.57
C SER A 258 -31.42 0.29 -2.24
N ARG A 259 -30.16 0.11 -1.83
CA ARG A 259 -29.61 0.66 -0.59
C ARG A 259 -29.62 2.18 -0.57
N MET A 260 -29.27 2.85 -1.67
CA MET A 260 -29.37 4.32 -1.71
C MET A 260 -30.83 4.76 -1.62
N SER A 261 -31.76 4.07 -2.29
CA SER A 261 -33.19 4.44 -2.29
C SER A 261 -33.76 4.44 -0.88
N ASP A 262 -33.42 3.45 -0.06
CA ASP A 262 -33.84 3.38 1.34
C ASP A 262 -33.33 4.59 2.16
N ILE A 263 -32.09 5.05 1.90
CA ILE A 263 -31.53 6.25 2.53
C ILE A 263 -32.33 7.50 2.13
N PHE A 264 -32.57 7.68 0.83
CA PHE A 264 -33.32 8.84 0.32
C PHE A 264 -34.75 8.88 0.86
N ILE A 265 -35.47 7.75 0.82
CA ILE A 265 -36.86 7.66 1.32
C ILE A 265 -36.91 8.07 2.79
N ARG A 266 -36.00 7.54 3.62
CA ARG A 266 -35.93 7.85 5.05
C ARG A 266 -35.61 9.32 5.32
N VAL A 267 -34.64 9.91 4.61
CA VAL A 267 -34.26 11.32 4.82
C VAL A 267 -35.37 12.27 4.32
N ILE A 268 -35.95 12.00 3.16
CA ILE A 268 -37.06 12.78 2.60
C ILE A 268 -38.28 12.69 3.53
N GLY A 269 -38.63 11.49 3.99
CA GLY A 269 -39.73 11.28 4.94
C GLY A 269 -39.54 12.05 6.24
N ASN A 270 -38.33 12.01 6.82
CA ASN A 270 -37.99 12.78 8.02
C ASN A 270 -38.07 14.29 7.80
N LYS A 271 -37.59 14.79 6.65
CA LYS A 271 -37.64 16.23 6.30
C LYS A 271 -39.07 16.70 6.08
N PHE A 272 -39.89 15.88 5.42
CA PHE A 272 -41.31 16.13 5.21
C PHE A 272 -42.07 16.21 6.54
N HIS A 273 -41.89 15.22 7.42
CA HIS A 273 -42.51 15.21 8.75
C HIS A 273 -42.13 16.44 9.58
N LYS A 274 -40.82 16.78 9.63
CA LYS A 274 -40.33 17.99 10.31
C LYS A 274 -40.95 19.27 9.75
N ASN A 275 -41.10 19.36 8.43
CA ASN A 275 -41.70 20.52 7.78
C ASN A 275 -43.19 20.65 8.08
N ILE A 276 -43.94 19.54 8.09
CA ILE A 276 -45.34 19.53 8.53
C ILE A 276 -45.45 20.01 9.97
N CYS A 277 -44.68 19.43 10.90
CA CYS A 277 -44.74 19.85 12.31
C CYS A 277 -44.40 21.34 12.48
N LYS A 278 -43.41 21.85 11.73
CA LYS A 278 -43.08 23.29 11.74
C LYS A 278 -44.21 24.14 11.18
N ALA A 279 -44.83 23.73 10.08
CA ALA A 279 -45.95 24.43 9.46
C ALA A 279 -47.18 24.43 10.38
N THR A 280 -47.52 23.30 11.01
CA THR A 280 -48.60 23.18 11.99
C THR A 280 -48.35 24.08 13.20
N ARG A 281 -47.15 24.05 13.80
CA ARG A 281 -46.81 24.94 14.93
C ARG A 281 -46.83 26.41 14.57
N ARG A 282 -46.41 26.76 13.34
CA ARG A 282 -46.48 28.13 12.85
C ARG A 282 -47.93 28.57 12.68
N PHE A 283 -48.76 27.71 12.09
CA PHE A 283 -50.19 27.95 11.94
C PHE A 283 -50.89 28.12 13.30
N GLU A 284 -50.57 27.27 14.29
CA GLU A 284 -51.09 27.41 15.66
C GLU A 284 -50.73 28.76 16.28
N LYS A 285 -49.46 29.17 16.20
CA LYS A 285 -49.00 30.49 16.68
C LYS A 285 -49.68 31.65 15.95
N ASP A 286 -49.82 31.54 14.64
CA ASP A 286 -50.50 32.55 13.83
C ASP A 286 -51.99 32.62 14.24
N MET A 287 -52.67 31.49 14.45
CA MET A 287 -54.05 31.46 14.94
C MET A 287 -54.22 32.08 16.34
N GLU A 288 -53.29 31.81 17.28
CA GLU A 288 -53.28 32.44 18.62
C GLU A 288 -53.13 33.98 18.52
N SER A 289 -52.38 34.48 17.54
CA SER A 289 -52.26 35.91 17.29
C SER A 289 -53.56 36.54 16.73
N PHE A 290 -54.40 35.73 16.07
CA PHE A 290 -55.67 36.14 15.49
C PHE A 290 -56.87 35.98 16.44
N THR A 291 -56.75 35.24 17.54
CA THR A 291 -57.80 35.11 18.57
C THR A 291 -58.01 36.42 19.34
N LEU A 292 -58.86 37.29 18.77
CA LEU A 292 -59.81 38.28 19.33
C LEU A 292 -59.43 39.25 20.47
N ILE A 293 -58.35 39.07 21.23
CA ILE A 293 -58.00 39.96 22.36
C ILE A 293 -57.33 41.27 21.88
N ASN A 294 -56.71 41.27 20.69
CA ASN A 294 -56.01 42.46 20.16
C ASN A 294 -56.86 43.36 19.23
N LYS A 295 -58.11 43.01 18.93
CA LYS A 295 -59.00 43.87 18.11
C LYS A 295 -59.81 44.87 18.93
N THR A 296 -60.04 44.62 20.22
CA THR A 296 -60.88 45.49 21.06
C THR A 296 -60.20 46.79 21.49
N HIS A 297 -58.87 46.90 21.42
CA HIS A 297 -58.16 48.13 21.86
C HIS A 297 -57.94 49.20 20.77
N ARG A 298 -58.34 48.98 19.51
CA ARG A 298 -58.09 49.96 18.43
C ARG A 298 -59.29 50.77 17.96
N THR A 299 -60.49 50.51 18.48
CA THR A 299 -61.73 51.17 18.03
C THR A 299 -62.34 52.16 19.02
N GLU A 300 -61.78 52.35 20.21
CA GLU A 300 -62.27 53.31 21.20
C GLU A 300 -61.25 54.43 21.47
N THR A 301 -61.06 55.34 20.51
CA THR A 301 -60.67 56.75 20.80
C THR A 301 -60.63 57.57 19.51
N LYS A 302 -61.79 58.06 19.10
CA LYS A 302 -61.94 59.36 18.42
C LYS A 302 -63.39 59.82 18.60
N ILE A 303 -63.68 60.28 19.82
CA ILE A 303 -64.84 61.12 20.09
C ILE A 303 -64.43 62.52 19.67
N GLU A 304 -65.14 63.07 18.69
CA GLU A 304 -65.14 64.51 18.37
C GLU A 304 -65.53 65.33 19.61
N PRO A 305 -65.02 66.56 19.75
CA PRO A 305 -65.84 67.63 20.29
C PRO A 305 -66.17 68.64 19.20
N SER A 306 -67.47 68.89 19.09
CA SER A 306 -68.09 69.97 18.35
C SER A 306 -67.73 71.36 18.91
N VAL A 307 -67.45 72.27 17.98
CA VAL A 307 -67.85 73.70 17.89
C VAL A 307 -67.99 74.50 19.20
N LYS A 308 -67.24 75.62 19.30
CA LYS A 308 -67.75 77.00 19.51
C LYS A 308 -66.61 78.01 19.74
N SER A 309 -66.45 78.94 18.80
CA SER A 309 -66.70 80.40 18.91
C SER A 309 -65.77 81.19 17.99
#